data_AF-A0A535XLJ9-F1
#
_entry.id   AF-A0A535XLJ9-F1
#
_cell.length_a   1.000
_cell.length_b   1.000
_cell.length_c   1.000
_cell.angle_alpha   90.00
_cell.angle_beta   90.00
_cell.angle_gamma   90.00
#
_symmetry.space_group_name_H-M   'P 1'
#
loop_
_entity.id
_entity.type
_entity.pdbx_description
1 polymer ?
#
loop_
_entity_poly.entity_id
_entity_poly.type
_entity_poly.pdbx_seq_one_letter_code
_entity_poly.pdbx_strand_id
1 'polypeptide(L)'
;MGNDRGPARGERQGRAARFPQRLRPYASGRPSLERGYTRPRSSSGRRGTSVARSSGTTTRAATRRSARPRPSRSAEAARPAETASPGPTEAVTAGSVIILSGLSGAGKSQASKLFEDLGYACIDNLPPDLLDAFLALRDANPERYRNAALVLDIRVGDPAPAIGRARTMLAARGLEPLVIFLEASDAVLVSRFAETRRRHPLGSRTGVQASIAEERVRLAGARALADQILDTSGLSIGQLKERVRNLVPRDAAADQMSVEVITSGFKFGIPLEADLVFDVRFLTNPYWIPDLKRLSGLEAPVRDYVLGQPEARRFLELVMELLELTLPAYRAEGKSRLVIALGCTGGYHRSIVLAEELARRLEQETEASVNVFHRELER
;
A
#
# COMPACT_ATOMS: atom_id res chain seq x y z
N MET A 1 52.55 -52.33 -12.91
CA MET A 1 52.24 -53.02 -11.63
C MET A 1 53.01 -52.33 -10.52
N GLY A 2 52.55 -52.41 -9.28
CA GLY A 2 53.26 -51.88 -8.10
C GLY A 2 52.91 -50.43 -7.77
N ASN A 3 52.21 -50.25 -6.66
CA ASN A 3 52.02 -48.96 -5.98
C ASN A 3 53.05 -48.84 -4.84
N ASP A 4 53.14 -47.64 -4.26
CA ASP A 4 53.52 -47.31 -2.86
C ASP A 4 54.72 -46.38 -2.67
N ARG A 5 54.39 -45.13 -2.33
CA ARG A 5 55.12 -44.30 -1.36
C ARG A 5 54.14 -43.40 -0.56
N GLY A 6 54.04 -43.63 0.75
CA GLY A 6 53.74 -42.56 1.72
C GLY A 6 55.01 -41.73 2.00
N PRO A 7 55.11 -40.95 3.11
CA PRO A 7 54.16 -40.75 4.22
C PRO A 7 53.32 -39.44 3.99
N ALA A 8 52.67 -38.75 4.94
CA ALA A 8 52.64 -38.79 6.41
C ALA A 8 51.30 -38.26 6.98
N ARG A 9 51.18 -38.26 8.32
CA ARG A 9 50.21 -37.43 9.07
C ARG A 9 50.92 -36.21 9.67
N GLY A 10 50.20 -35.10 9.83
CA GLY A 10 50.71 -33.90 10.51
C GLY A 10 49.56 -32.98 10.95
N GLU A 11 49.17 -33.07 12.21
CA GLU A 11 48.11 -32.23 12.79
C GLU A 11 48.61 -30.79 12.99
N ARG A 12 47.80 -29.78 12.64
CA ARG A 12 47.96 -28.41 13.16
C ARG A 12 46.61 -27.79 13.48
N GLN A 13 46.54 -27.27 14.71
CA GLN A 13 45.33 -26.69 15.31
C GLN A 13 45.00 -25.33 14.65
N GLY A 14 43.75 -25.17 14.19
CA GLY A 14 43.25 -23.89 13.70
C GLY A 14 43.09 -22.87 14.83
N ARG A 15 43.83 -21.75 14.76
CA ARG A 15 43.68 -20.66 15.74
C ARG A 15 42.38 -19.89 15.49
N ALA A 16 41.53 -19.78 16.49
CA ALA A 16 40.37 -18.89 16.46
C ALA A 16 40.83 -17.41 16.39
N ALA A 17 40.36 -16.68 15.37
CA ALA A 17 40.62 -15.25 15.23
C ALA A 17 39.78 -14.45 16.24
N ARG A 18 40.44 -13.61 17.06
CA ARG A 18 39.76 -12.76 18.05
C ARG A 18 39.37 -11.41 17.42
N PHE A 19 38.08 -11.11 17.41
CA PHE A 19 37.60 -9.74 17.12
C PHE A 19 37.94 -8.78 18.26
N PRO A 20 38.55 -7.60 17.99
CA PRO A 20 38.78 -6.58 19.00
C PRO A 20 37.50 -5.80 19.29
N GLN A 21 36.92 -6.01 20.48
CA GLN A 21 35.82 -5.17 20.99
C GLN A 21 36.35 -3.81 21.44
N ARG A 22 35.77 -2.70 20.91
CA ARG A 22 35.37 -1.46 21.62
C ARG A 22 35.10 -0.32 20.62
N LEU A 23 33.83 0.00 20.41
CA LEU A 23 33.41 1.33 19.95
C LEU A 23 32.90 2.12 21.16
N ARG A 24 33.23 3.41 21.24
CA ARG A 24 32.71 4.32 22.30
C ARG A 24 31.35 4.88 21.91
N PRO A 25 30.43 5.14 22.86
CA PRO A 25 29.14 5.77 22.54
C PRO A 25 29.33 7.20 22.04
N TYR A 26 28.52 7.58 21.05
CA TYR A 26 28.53 8.91 20.45
C TYR A 26 27.69 9.88 21.29
N ALA A 27 28.24 11.04 21.66
CA ALA A 27 27.55 12.01 22.51
C ALA A 27 26.55 12.87 21.73
N SER A 28 25.33 13.02 22.26
CA SER A 28 24.23 13.75 21.59
C SER A 28 24.33 15.27 21.78
N GLY A 29 24.98 15.96 20.84
CA GLY A 29 24.95 17.43 20.76
C GLY A 29 23.77 17.95 19.93
N ARG A 30 22.88 18.75 20.53
CA ARG A 30 21.85 19.53 19.82
C ARG A 30 22.28 21.00 19.73
N PRO A 31 22.39 21.60 18.53
CA PRO A 31 22.44 23.05 18.38
C PRO A 31 21.04 23.65 18.51
N SER A 32 20.86 24.61 19.42
CA SER A 32 19.65 25.44 19.48
C SER A 32 19.66 26.45 18.33
N LEU A 33 18.53 26.58 17.61
CA LEU A 33 18.33 27.65 16.63
C LEU A 33 17.02 28.39 16.89
N GLU A 34 17.11 29.44 17.69
CA GLU A 34 16.11 30.50 17.68
C GLU A 34 16.19 31.29 16.37
N ARG A 35 15.03 31.60 15.79
CA ARG A 35 14.81 32.81 14.99
C ARG A 35 13.31 33.10 14.92
N GLY A 36 12.92 34.29 15.38
CA GLY A 36 11.52 34.65 15.51
C GLY A 36 10.84 34.94 14.17
N TYR A 37 9.53 34.69 14.10
CA TYR A 37 8.68 35.07 12.96
C TYR A 37 7.76 36.23 13.35
N THR A 38 7.95 37.38 12.72
CA THR A 38 7.13 38.58 12.95
C THR A 38 5.78 38.49 12.20
N ARG A 39 4.70 38.90 12.87
CA ARG A 39 3.37 39.04 12.27
C ARG A 39 3.18 40.45 11.69
N PRO A 40 2.76 40.59 10.42
CA PRO A 40 2.00 41.75 9.96
C PRO A 40 0.61 41.79 10.63
N ARG A 41 0.03 42.99 10.77
CA ARG A 41 -1.29 43.21 11.37
C ARG A 41 -2.37 43.28 10.29
N SER A 42 -3.61 43.06 10.71
CA SER A 42 -4.83 43.40 9.95
C SER A 42 -4.88 44.86 9.52
N SER A 43 -5.44 45.13 8.34
CA SER A 43 -6.03 46.43 7.98
C SER A 43 -7.50 46.25 7.59
N SER A 44 -8.29 47.31 7.70
CA SER A 44 -9.76 47.27 7.59
C SER A 44 -10.29 48.32 6.60
N GLY A 45 -11.29 47.94 5.80
CA GLY A 45 -12.04 48.83 4.90
C GLY A 45 -13.34 48.16 4.45
N ARG A 46 -14.45 48.39 5.15
CA ARG A 46 -15.44 49.47 4.91
C ARG A 46 -16.32 49.27 3.66
N ARG A 47 -17.52 48.72 3.91
CA ARG A 47 -18.86 49.15 3.45
C ARG A 47 -18.94 49.93 2.12
N GLY A 48 -19.67 49.36 1.16
CA GLY A 48 -20.32 50.08 0.05
C GLY A 48 -21.71 49.48 -0.21
N THR A 49 -22.75 50.31 -0.29
CA THR A 49 -24.16 49.89 -0.42
C THR A 49 -24.80 50.44 -1.69
N SER A 50 -25.67 49.67 -2.35
CA SER A 50 -26.95 50.17 -2.89
C SER A 50 -27.86 49.02 -3.36
N VAL A 51 -29.15 49.33 -3.53
CA VAL A 51 -30.18 48.42 -4.06
C VAL A 51 -31.10 49.21 -5.00
N ALA A 52 -31.15 48.81 -6.27
CA ALA A 52 -32.25 49.06 -7.22
C ALA A 52 -32.09 48.04 -8.38
N ARG A 53 -33.09 47.27 -8.82
CA ARG A 53 -34.43 47.61 -9.36
C ARG A 53 -34.41 48.44 -10.64
N SER A 54 -34.58 47.76 -11.78
CA SER A 54 -35.59 48.13 -12.78
C SER A 54 -36.03 46.87 -13.56
N SER A 55 -37.19 46.94 -14.21
CA SER A 55 -37.82 45.85 -14.96
C SER A 55 -38.23 46.31 -16.35
N GLY A 56 -38.17 45.43 -17.36
CA GLY A 56 -38.59 45.75 -18.73
C GLY A 56 -39.00 44.49 -19.50
N THR A 57 -40.28 44.41 -19.91
CA THR A 57 -40.90 43.21 -20.48
C THR A 57 -41.57 43.50 -21.82
N THR A 58 -41.27 42.71 -22.86
CA THR A 58 -42.16 42.33 -24.00
C THR A 58 -41.44 41.24 -24.85
N THR A 59 -42.01 40.10 -25.28
CA THR A 59 -43.24 39.83 -26.08
C THR A 59 -43.04 40.26 -27.56
N ARG A 60 -43.15 39.45 -28.63
CA ARG A 60 -43.92 38.22 -29.05
C ARG A 60 -43.17 37.60 -30.29
N ALA A 61 -43.44 36.45 -30.96
CA ALA A 61 -44.34 35.27 -30.81
C ALA A 61 -43.91 34.11 -31.78
N ALA A 62 -44.34 32.86 -31.51
CA ALA A 62 -44.56 31.75 -32.48
C ALA A 62 -43.32 31.17 -33.26
N THR A 63 -43.34 30.00 -33.92
CA THR A 63 -44.46 29.10 -34.33
C THR A 63 -44.06 27.62 -34.28
N ARG A 64 -45.02 26.70 -34.02
CA ARG A 64 -44.86 25.23 -34.20
C ARG A 64 -44.85 24.84 -35.69
N ARG A 65 -44.20 23.72 -36.04
CA ARG A 65 -44.72 22.81 -37.09
C ARG A 65 -44.34 21.35 -36.82
N SER A 66 -45.31 20.46 -37.00
CA SER A 66 -45.18 19.01 -36.97
C SER A 66 -45.40 18.44 -38.38
N ALA A 67 -44.75 17.33 -38.72
CA ALA A 67 -45.22 16.40 -39.74
C ALA A 67 -44.52 15.03 -39.65
N ARG A 68 -45.31 13.96 -39.79
CA ARG A 68 -44.89 12.62 -40.26
C ARG A 68 -45.90 12.26 -41.37
N PRO A 69 -45.52 11.47 -42.40
CA PRO A 69 -46.03 10.10 -42.43
C PRO A 69 -45.07 9.06 -43.07
N ARG A 70 -45.57 7.82 -43.15
CA ARG A 70 -45.06 6.60 -43.85
C ARG A 70 -45.94 6.35 -45.12
N PRO A 71 -45.82 5.27 -45.96
CA PRO A 71 -45.14 3.95 -45.83
C PRO A 71 -44.21 3.66 -47.06
N SER A 72 -43.93 2.45 -47.63
CA SER A 72 -44.32 1.04 -47.40
C SER A 72 -43.34 0.03 -48.07
N ARG A 73 -43.21 -1.20 -47.52
CA ARG A 73 -42.66 -2.44 -48.16
C ARG A 73 -41.16 -2.39 -48.57
N SER A 74 -40.43 -3.51 -48.76
CA SER A 74 -40.64 -4.97 -48.61
C SER A 74 -39.35 -5.56 -47.98
N ALA A 75 -39.35 -6.51 -47.04
CA ALA A 75 -39.79 -7.92 -47.11
C ALA A 75 -38.87 -8.82 -47.96
N GLU A 76 -37.80 -9.33 -47.33
CA GLU A 76 -36.96 -10.46 -47.76
C GLU A 76 -36.55 -11.27 -46.50
N ALA A 77 -36.25 -12.56 -46.62
CA ALA A 77 -36.13 -13.48 -45.48
C ALA A 77 -34.83 -14.28 -45.48
N ALA A 78 -34.14 -14.33 -44.34
CA ALA A 78 -32.90 -15.09 -44.17
C ALA A 78 -32.80 -15.77 -42.79
N ARG A 79 -33.04 -17.09 -42.79
CA ARG A 79 -32.53 -18.17 -41.89
C ARG A 79 -32.65 -18.01 -40.36
N PRO A 80 -32.99 -19.09 -39.62
CA PRO A 80 -32.90 -19.07 -38.15
C PRO A 80 -31.44 -19.01 -37.71
N ALA A 81 -31.13 -18.12 -36.76
CA ALA A 81 -29.85 -18.13 -36.06
C ALA A 81 -29.83 -19.26 -35.03
N GLU A 82 -28.67 -19.89 -34.85
CA GLU A 82 -28.51 -21.02 -33.93
C GLU A 82 -28.66 -20.59 -32.47
N THR A 83 -29.16 -21.51 -31.64
CA THR A 83 -29.21 -21.34 -30.19
C THR A 83 -27.80 -21.38 -29.61
N ALA A 84 -27.17 -20.21 -29.49
CA ALA A 84 -25.94 -20.06 -28.73
C ALA A 84 -26.20 -20.45 -27.27
N SER A 85 -25.63 -21.57 -26.83
CA SER A 85 -25.60 -21.95 -25.42
C SER A 85 -24.98 -20.82 -24.60
N PRO A 86 -25.48 -20.52 -23.38
CA PRO A 86 -24.77 -19.61 -22.50
C PRO A 86 -23.38 -20.19 -22.24
N GLY A 87 -22.34 -19.40 -22.52
CA GLY A 87 -20.96 -19.75 -22.14
C GLY A 87 -20.85 -19.91 -20.62
N PRO A 88 -19.76 -20.53 -20.12
CA PRO A 88 -19.55 -20.65 -18.68
C PRO A 88 -19.62 -19.27 -18.06
N THR A 89 -20.59 -19.07 -17.16
CA THR A 89 -20.74 -17.78 -16.46
C THR A 89 -19.49 -17.55 -15.65
N GLU A 90 -18.70 -16.54 -16.03
CA GLU A 90 -17.53 -16.12 -15.27
C GLU A 90 -18.01 -15.80 -13.85
N ALA A 91 -17.54 -16.61 -12.88
CA ALA A 91 -17.95 -16.47 -11.49
C ALA A 91 -17.35 -15.19 -10.96
N VAL A 92 -18.12 -14.09 -11.00
CA VAL A 92 -17.72 -12.74 -10.58
C VAL A 92 -17.05 -12.83 -9.21
N THR A 93 -15.73 -12.70 -9.20
CA THR A 93 -14.89 -13.13 -8.09
C THR A 93 -15.22 -12.30 -6.85
N ALA A 94 -15.93 -12.91 -5.90
CA ALA A 94 -16.62 -12.20 -4.82
C ALA A 94 -15.70 -11.17 -4.13
N GLY A 95 -16.19 -9.93 -4.03
CA GLY A 95 -15.45 -8.82 -3.43
C GLY A 95 -15.62 -8.75 -1.92
N SER A 96 -14.53 -8.49 -1.21
CA SER A 96 -14.52 -8.48 0.27
C SER A 96 -15.02 -7.15 0.82
N VAL A 97 -16.08 -7.19 1.63
CA VAL A 97 -16.54 -6.01 2.39
C VAL A 97 -16.23 -6.19 3.87
N ILE A 98 -15.53 -5.21 4.43
CA ILE A 98 -15.17 -5.15 5.84
C ILE A 98 -15.97 -4.03 6.50
N ILE A 99 -16.47 -4.26 7.71
CA ILE A 99 -17.16 -3.24 8.50
C ILE A 99 -16.34 -3.02 9.78
N LEU A 100 -15.74 -1.84 9.90
CA LEU A 100 -14.97 -1.42 11.07
C LEU A 100 -15.84 -0.62 12.03
N SER A 101 -15.98 -1.11 13.26
CA SER A 101 -16.50 -0.33 14.38
C SER A 101 -15.60 -0.49 15.60
N GLY A 102 -16.06 -0.03 16.77
CA GLY A 102 -15.26 -0.05 17.99
C GLY A 102 -15.25 1.26 18.75
N LEU A 103 -14.55 1.29 19.89
CA LEU A 103 -14.44 2.46 20.76
C LEU A 103 -13.57 3.57 20.13
N SER A 104 -13.74 4.80 20.60
CA SER A 104 -12.92 5.95 20.25
C SER A 104 -11.56 5.85 20.94
N GLY A 105 -10.48 5.88 20.16
CA GLY A 105 -9.12 5.61 20.66
C GLY A 105 -8.69 4.14 20.60
N ALA A 106 -9.58 3.21 20.23
CA ALA A 106 -9.24 1.79 20.05
C ALA A 106 -8.49 1.48 18.74
N GLY A 107 -8.03 2.49 18.00
CA GLY A 107 -7.20 2.29 16.80
C GLY A 107 -7.94 2.20 15.46
N LYS A 108 -9.26 2.45 15.40
CA LYS A 108 -10.07 2.41 14.16
C LYS A 108 -9.39 3.08 12.94
N SER A 109 -8.84 4.27 13.12
CA SER A 109 -8.15 5.02 12.05
C SER A 109 -6.79 4.46 11.63
N GLN A 110 -6.17 3.57 12.42
CA GLN A 110 -4.96 2.82 12.02
C GLN A 110 -5.34 1.55 11.26
N ALA A 111 -6.45 0.89 11.66
CA ALA A 111 -7.02 -0.22 10.90
C ALA A 111 -7.50 0.25 9.51
N SER A 112 -8.25 1.35 9.42
CA SER A 112 -8.66 1.94 8.12
C SER A 112 -7.48 2.17 7.18
N LYS A 113 -6.38 2.75 7.69
CA LYS A 113 -5.15 2.95 6.91
C LYS A 113 -4.48 1.66 6.45
N LEU A 114 -4.54 0.60 7.25
CA LEU A 114 -4.07 -0.71 6.80
C LEU A 114 -4.97 -1.27 5.69
N PHE A 115 -6.29 -1.04 5.75
CA PHE A 115 -7.18 -1.44 4.65
C PHE A 115 -6.87 -0.63 3.37
N GLU A 116 -6.54 0.67 3.49
CA GLU A 116 -5.96 1.46 2.39
C GLU A 116 -4.65 0.84 1.86
N ASP A 117 -3.70 0.49 2.75
CA ASP A 117 -2.45 -0.20 2.40
C ASP A 117 -2.68 -1.58 1.72
N LEU A 118 -3.82 -2.24 1.98
CA LEU A 118 -4.24 -3.54 1.43
C LEU A 118 -5.14 -3.40 0.17
N GLY A 119 -5.27 -2.19 -0.40
CA GLY A 119 -6.04 -1.96 -1.62
C GLY A 119 -7.57 -1.92 -1.44
N TYR A 120 -8.08 -1.82 -0.22
CA TYR A 120 -9.51 -1.64 0.04
C TYR A 120 -9.90 -0.17 -0.10
N ALA A 121 -11.01 0.08 -0.80
CA ALA A 121 -11.64 1.40 -0.79
C ALA A 121 -12.21 1.69 0.62
N CYS A 122 -11.55 2.58 1.37
CA CYS A 122 -11.93 2.91 2.74
C CYS A 122 -12.84 4.15 2.81
N ILE A 123 -13.95 4.03 3.53
CA ILE A 123 -14.93 5.10 3.73
C ILE A 123 -15.07 5.35 5.25
N ASP A 124 -14.51 6.45 5.74
CA ASP A 124 -14.59 6.84 7.16
C ASP A 124 -15.87 7.63 7.48
N ASN A 125 -16.51 7.34 8.62
CA ASN A 125 -17.77 7.93 9.10
C ASN A 125 -18.92 7.89 8.07
N LEU A 126 -19.12 6.76 7.38
CA LEU A 126 -20.25 6.60 6.45
C LEU A 126 -21.60 6.75 7.21
N PRO A 127 -22.47 7.70 6.84
CA PRO A 127 -23.81 7.77 7.42
C PRO A 127 -24.61 6.50 7.10
N PRO A 128 -25.32 5.90 8.08
CA PRO A 128 -26.07 4.66 7.88
C PRO A 128 -27.05 4.68 6.69
N ASP A 129 -27.55 5.85 6.32
CA ASP A 129 -28.55 6.03 5.26
C ASP A 129 -27.95 6.35 3.88
N LEU A 130 -26.61 6.43 3.78
CA LEU A 130 -25.88 6.47 2.50
C LEU A 130 -25.30 5.11 2.09
N LEU A 131 -25.51 4.07 2.92
CA LEU A 131 -25.07 2.71 2.67
C LEU A 131 -25.61 2.15 1.34
N ASP A 132 -26.91 2.33 1.08
CA ASP A 132 -27.59 1.92 -0.14
C ASP A 132 -26.93 2.52 -1.39
N ALA A 133 -26.62 3.82 -1.34
CA ALA A 133 -25.95 4.54 -2.41
C ALA A 133 -24.50 4.09 -2.62
N PHE A 134 -23.78 3.75 -1.54
CA PHE A 134 -22.44 3.16 -1.63
C PHE A 134 -22.48 1.76 -2.28
N LEU A 135 -23.41 0.90 -1.87
CA LEU A 135 -23.55 -0.44 -2.44
C LEU A 135 -23.91 -0.36 -3.94
N ALA A 136 -24.84 0.51 -4.33
CA ALA A 136 -25.14 0.76 -5.74
C ALA A 136 -23.94 1.32 -6.54
N LEU A 137 -23.16 2.24 -5.96
CA LEU A 137 -21.93 2.77 -6.59
C LEU A 137 -20.90 1.66 -6.82
N ARG A 138 -20.73 0.77 -5.84
CA ARG A 138 -19.84 -0.39 -5.90
C ARG A 138 -20.29 -1.39 -6.95
N ASP A 139 -21.56 -1.76 -6.96
CA ASP A 139 -22.13 -2.72 -7.92
C ASP A 139 -21.98 -2.20 -9.37
N ALA A 140 -21.98 -0.87 -9.57
CA ALA A 140 -21.73 -0.23 -10.85
C ALA A 140 -20.24 0.01 -11.19
N ASN A 141 -19.31 -0.16 -10.23
CA ASN A 141 -17.88 0.11 -10.38
C ASN A 141 -17.02 -0.95 -9.64
N PRO A 142 -17.14 -2.25 -10.01
CA PRO A 142 -16.48 -3.33 -9.28
C PRO A 142 -14.96 -3.13 -9.17
N GLU A 143 -14.26 -2.82 -10.27
CA GLU A 143 -12.80 -2.61 -10.30
C GLU A 143 -12.27 -1.64 -9.23
N ARG A 144 -13.09 -0.69 -8.77
CA ARG A 144 -12.70 0.35 -7.81
C ARG A 144 -13.14 0.07 -6.36
N TYR A 145 -14.19 -0.74 -6.17
CA TYR A 145 -14.84 -0.90 -4.86
C TYR A 145 -15.11 -2.38 -4.49
N ARG A 146 -14.65 -3.35 -5.30
CA ARG A 146 -14.76 -4.80 -5.06
C ARG A 146 -14.30 -5.15 -3.64
N ASN A 147 -13.14 -4.65 -3.25
CA ASN A 147 -12.66 -4.70 -1.86
C ASN A 147 -12.92 -3.32 -1.20
N ALA A 148 -13.71 -3.29 -0.13
CA ALA A 148 -14.13 -2.04 0.54
C ALA A 148 -14.21 -2.17 2.07
N ALA A 149 -13.80 -1.13 2.79
CA ALA A 149 -13.85 -1.09 4.26
C ALA A 149 -14.67 0.12 4.74
N LEU A 150 -15.73 -0.15 5.50
CA LEU A 150 -16.71 0.84 5.96
C LEU A 150 -16.51 1.13 7.45
N VAL A 151 -16.12 2.35 7.82
CA VAL A 151 -15.96 2.73 9.23
C VAL A 151 -17.27 3.33 9.77
N LEU A 152 -17.89 2.62 10.70
CA LEU A 152 -19.11 3.01 11.39
C LEU A 152 -18.78 3.42 12.83
N ASP A 153 -18.52 4.73 13.01
CA ASP A 153 -18.22 5.35 14.30
C ASP A 153 -19.46 6.03 14.91
N ILE A 154 -19.49 6.16 16.24
CA ILE A 154 -20.63 6.70 17.01
C ILE A 154 -21.02 8.16 16.67
N ARG A 155 -20.18 8.85 15.89
CA ARG A 155 -20.39 10.22 15.42
C ARG A 155 -21.61 10.39 14.53
N VAL A 156 -22.04 9.32 13.86
CA VAL A 156 -23.08 9.37 12.82
C VAL A 156 -24.35 8.62 13.23
N GLY A 157 -24.46 8.25 14.51
CA GLY A 157 -25.56 7.47 15.09
C GLY A 157 -25.06 6.22 15.81
N ASP A 158 -25.99 5.34 16.15
CA ASP A 158 -25.67 3.98 16.59
C ASP A 158 -25.21 3.13 15.38
N PRO A 159 -24.02 2.51 15.40
CA PRO A 159 -23.58 1.60 14.35
C PRO A 159 -24.40 0.30 14.25
N ALA A 160 -25.08 -0.16 15.30
CA ALA A 160 -25.70 -1.49 15.31
C ALA A 160 -26.79 -1.67 14.25
N PRO A 161 -27.77 -0.75 14.07
CA PRO A 161 -28.73 -0.82 12.97
C PRO A 161 -28.10 -0.66 11.58
N ALA A 162 -26.94 0.00 11.48
CA ALA A 162 -26.20 0.16 10.24
C ALA A 162 -25.50 -1.16 9.84
N ILE A 163 -24.87 -1.85 10.80
CA ILE A 163 -24.28 -3.19 10.62
C ILE A 163 -25.36 -4.19 10.21
N GLY A 164 -26.51 -4.21 10.89
CA GLY A 164 -27.63 -5.10 10.56
C GLY A 164 -28.19 -4.88 9.15
N ARG A 165 -28.37 -3.61 8.74
CA ARG A 165 -28.73 -3.25 7.36
C ARG A 165 -27.66 -3.73 6.36
N ALA A 166 -26.38 -3.46 6.62
CA ALA A 166 -25.28 -3.86 5.74
C ALA A 166 -25.21 -5.37 5.51
N ARG A 167 -25.29 -6.19 6.58
CA ARG A 167 -25.34 -7.65 6.46
C ARG A 167 -26.50 -8.10 5.56
N THR A 168 -27.70 -7.58 5.81
CA THR A 168 -28.91 -7.92 5.04
C THR A 168 -28.76 -7.58 3.56
N MET A 169 -28.24 -6.40 3.24
CA MET A 169 -28.10 -5.91 1.86
C MET A 169 -26.94 -6.55 1.07
N LEU A 170 -25.92 -7.05 1.77
CA LEU A 170 -24.79 -7.78 1.19
C LEU A 170 -25.09 -9.27 1.02
N ALA A 171 -25.79 -9.90 1.99
CA ALA A 171 -26.29 -11.26 1.84
C ALA A 171 -27.26 -11.39 0.65
N ALA A 172 -28.11 -10.38 0.41
CA ALA A 172 -28.95 -10.26 -0.79
C ALA A 172 -28.17 -10.13 -2.12
N ARG A 173 -26.83 -10.00 -2.07
CA ARG A 173 -25.90 -9.98 -3.20
C ARG A 173 -24.92 -11.17 -3.18
N GLY A 174 -25.13 -12.16 -2.31
CA GLY A 174 -24.25 -13.32 -2.14
C GLY A 174 -22.93 -13.03 -1.40
N LEU A 175 -22.88 -11.99 -0.56
CA LEU A 175 -21.67 -11.55 0.14
C LEU A 175 -21.90 -11.48 1.66
N GLU A 176 -21.08 -12.18 2.45
CA GLU A 176 -21.00 -11.98 3.90
C GLU A 176 -19.91 -10.95 4.22
N PRO A 177 -20.23 -9.79 4.83
CA PRO A 177 -19.21 -8.85 5.29
C PRO A 177 -18.57 -9.30 6.60
N LEU A 178 -17.27 -9.04 6.77
CA LEU A 178 -16.59 -9.27 8.05
C LEU A 178 -16.72 -8.04 8.95
N VAL A 179 -17.39 -8.18 10.09
CA VAL A 179 -17.56 -7.10 11.08
C VAL A 179 -16.47 -7.19 12.15
N ILE A 180 -15.57 -6.21 12.18
CA ILE A 180 -14.46 -6.11 13.13
C ILE A 180 -14.73 -4.96 14.12
N PHE A 181 -14.79 -5.29 15.41
CA PHE A 181 -14.96 -4.32 16.50
C PHE A 181 -13.65 -4.14 17.26
N LEU A 182 -13.08 -2.93 17.23
CA LEU A 182 -11.85 -2.62 17.96
C LEU A 182 -12.17 -2.07 19.36
N GLU A 183 -11.59 -2.65 20.40
CA GLU A 183 -11.71 -2.13 21.76
C GLU A 183 -10.37 -1.99 22.48
N ALA A 184 -10.42 -1.43 23.68
CA ALA A 184 -9.34 -1.44 24.66
C ALA A 184 -9.95 -1.23 26.06
N SER A 185 -9.15 -1.43 27.10
CA SER A 185 -9.46 -1.05 28.46
C SER A 185 -9.54 0.48 28.62
N ASP A 186 -10.41 0.94 29.52
CA ASP A 186 -10.68 2.37 29.73
C ASP A 186 -9.41 3.15 30.11
N ALA A 187 -8.50 2.56 30.87
CA ALA A 187 -7.21 3.16 31.23
C ALA A 187 -6.33 3.45 30.00
N VAL A 188 -6.25 2.51 29.05
CA VAL A 188 -5.49 2.69 27.80
C VAL A 188 -6.16 3.74 26.90
N LEU A 189 -7.49 3.75 26.82
CA LEU A 189 -8.24 4.76 26.06
C LEU A 189 -8.03 6.17 26.65
N VAL A 190 -8.10 6.33 27.98
CA VAL A 190 -7.81 7.59 28.67
C VAL A 190 -6.37 8.06 28.39
N SER A 191 -5.37 7.17 28.43
CA SER A 191 -3.98 7.51 28.08
C SER A 191 -3.86 8.02 26.64
N ARG A 192 -4.39 7.28 25.66
CA ARG A 192 -4.38 7.65 24.24
C ARG A 192 -5.07 9.01 23.98
N PHE A 193 -6.14 9.33 24.71
CA PHE A 193 -6.78 10.64 24.65
C PHE A 193 -5.93 11.76 25.27
N ALA A 194 -5.25 11.51 26.39
CA ALA A 194 -4.34 12.47 27.02
C ALA A 194 -3.10 12.75 26.15
N GLU A 195 -2.51 11.72 25.57
CA GLU A 195 -1.37 11.79 24.63
C GLU A 195 -1.72 12.60 23.38
N THR A 196 -2.82 12.23 22.70
CA THR A 196 -3.22 12.88 21.44
C THR A 196 -3.91 14.23 21.64
N ARG A 197 -4.32 14.55 22.87
CA ARG A 197 -5.11 15.75 23.26
C ARG A 197 -6.39 15.94 22.45
N ARG A 198 -6.90 14.88 21.81
CA ARG A 198 -8.15 14.90 21.03
C ARG A 198 -9.35 14.95 21.97
N ARG A 199 -10.44 15.59 21.53
CA ARG A 199 -11.72 15.53 22.25
C ARG A 199 -12.39 14.19 21.98
N HIS A 200 -13.09 13.65 22.98
CA HIS A 200 -13.93 12.46 22.80
C HIS A 200 -15.10 12.79 21.86
N PRO A 201 -15.46 11.95 20.87
CA PRO A 201 -16.48 12.31 19.88
C PRO A 201 -17.88 12.60 20.46
N LEU A 202 -18.30 11.86 21.49
CA LEU A 202 -19.54 12.15 22.24
C LEU A 202 -19.57 13.52 22.96
N GLY A 203 -18.42 14.19 23.11
CA GLY A 203 -18.37 15.60 23.54
C GLY A 203 -18.92 15.90 24.95
N SER A 204 -19.01 14.91 25.84
CA SER A 204 -19.67 15.08 27.13
C SER A 204 -19.02 16.17 28.00
N ARG A 205 -19.85 16.82 28.83
CA ARG A 205 -19.38 17.83 29.81
C ARG A 205 -18.75 17.22 31.06
N THR A 206 -18.76 15.89 31.18
CA THR A 206 -18.32 15.11 32.36
C THR A 206 -16.94 14.47 32.19
N GLY A 207 -16.31 14.61 31.02
CA GLY A 207 -14.91 14.25 30.78
C GLY A 207 -14.71 12.93 30.04
N VAL A 208 -13.44 12.61 29.75
CA VAL A 208 -13.06 11.50 28.85
C VAL A 208 -13.51 10.15 29.39
N GLN A 209 -13.27 9.85 30.68
CA GLN A 209 -13.64 8.57 31.29
C GLN A 209 -15.16 8.32 31.27
N ALA A 210 -15.96 9.34 31.61
CA ALA A 210 -17.42 9.25 31.53
C ALA A 210 -17.91 9.04 30.08
N SER A 211 -17.25 9.70 29.11
CA SER A 211 -17.56 9.54 27.69
C SER A 211 -17.26 8.14 27.16
N ILE A 212 -16.17 7.51 27.62
CA ILE A 212 -15.80 6.13 27.27
C ILE A 212 -16.82 5.14 27.84
N ALA A 213 -17.24 5.31 29.10
CA ALA A 213 -18.27 4.47 29.72
C ALA A 213 -19.62 4.59 28.97
N GLU A 214 -20.03 5.80 28.62
CA GLU A 214 -21.24 6.06 27.82
C GLU A 214 -21.14 5.45 26.41
N GLU A 215 -20.00 5.59 25.74
CA GLU A 215 -19.74 5.00 24.43
C GLU A 215 -19.77 3.47 24.47
N ARG A 216 -19.19 2.85 25.52
CA ARG A 216 -19.19 1.39 25.71
C ARG A 216 -20.60 0.83 25.88
N VAL A 217 -21.50 1.55 26.55
CA VAL A 217 -22.93 1.19 26.63
C VAL A 217 -23.62 1.33 25.27
N ARG A 218 -23.43 2.46 24.59
CA ARG A 218 -24.06 2.72 23.29
C ARG A 218 -23.59 1.76 22.19
N LEU A 219 -22.32 1.40 22.17
CA LEU A 219 -21.74 0.47 21.19
C LEU A 219 -21.90 -1.01 21.56
N ALA A 220 -22.59 -1.35 22.65
CA ALA A 220 -22.80 -2.75 23.05
C ALA A 220 -23.52 -3.57 21.97
N GLY A 221 -24.51 -2.99 21.28
CA GLY A 221 -25.19 -3.62 20.15
C GLY A 221 -24.26 -3.86 18.96
N ALA A 222 -23.41 -2.89 18.63
CA ALA A 222 -22.44 -3.01 17.54
C ALA A 222 -21.36 -4.06 17.85
N ARG A 223 -20.94 -4.16 19.12
CA ARG A 223 -20.02 -5.20 19.62
C ARG A 223 -20.65 -6.61 19.58
N ALA A 224 -21.96 -6.72 19.83
CA ALA A 224 -22.68 -7.99 19.77
C ALA A 224 -22.93 -8.49 18.33
N LEU A 225 -22.85 -7.61 17.34
CA LEU A 225 -22.94 -7.94 15.90
C LEU A 225 -21.58 -8.16 15.23
N ALA A 226 -20.49 -8.17 16.00
CA ALA A 226 -19.13 -8.31 15.48
C ALA A 226 -18.68 -9.76 15.39
N ASP A 227 -18.23 -10.18 14.20
CA ASP A 227 -17.67 -11.52 13.98
C ASP A 227 -16.24 -11.62 14.56
N GLN A 228 -15.55 -10.49 14.71
CA GLN A 228 -14.22 -10.39 15.30
C GLN A 228 -14.10 -9.21 16.27
N ILE A 229 -13.54 -9.45 17.46
CA ILE A 229 -13.33 -8.42 18.48
C ILE A 229 -11.84 -8.32 18.80
N LEU A 230 -11.25 -7.16 18.53
CA LEU A 230 -9.83 -6.91 18.73
C LEU A 230 -9.59 -6.01 19.95
N ASP A 231 -9.17 -6.62 21.07
CA ASP A 231 -8.57 -5.85 22.16
C ASP A 231 -7.19 -5.34 21.74
N THR A 232 -7.07 -4.01 21.71
CA THR A 232 -5.86 -3.27 21.35
C THR A 232 -5.08 -2.77 22.56
N SER A 233 -5.50 -3.10 23.79
CA SER A 233 -4.91 -2.57 25.04
C SER A 233 -3.39 -2.68 25.11
N GLY A 234 -2.85 -3.86 24.80
CA GLY A 234 -1.42 -4.16 24.83
C GLY A 234 -0.72 -4.18 23.47
N LEU A 235 -1.37 -3.72 22.39
CA LEU A 235 -0.81 -3.84 21.03
C LEU A 235 -0.03 -2.59 20.61
N SER A 236 1.16 -2.81 20.04
CA SER A 236 1.85 -1.82 19.21
C SER A 236 1.09 -1.60 17.89
N ILE A 237 1.43 -0.54 17.15
CA ILE A 237 0.86 -0.29 15.81
C ILE A 237 1.22 -1.44 14.84
N GLY A 238 2.42 -2.01 14.95
CA GLY A 238 2.84 -3.17 14.15
C GLY A 238 2.01 -4.41 14.45
N GLN A 239 1.82 -4.75 15.73
CA GLN A 239 1.00 -5.90 16.16
C GLN A 239 -0.49 -5.71 15.81
N LEU A 240 -1.00 -4.48 15.86
CA LEU A 240 -2.35 -4.17 15.35
C LEU A 240 -2.43 -4.39 13.83
N LYS A 241 -1.40 -3.98 13.07
CA LYS A 241 -1.36 -4.23 11.62
C LYS A 241 -1.33 -5.72 11.30
N GLU A 242 -0.47 -6.47 11.99
CA GLU A 242 -0.36 -7.93 11.86
C GLU A 242 -1.69 -8.63 12.17
N ARG A 243 -2.34 -8.31 13.31
CA ARG A 243 -3.63 -8.89 13.68
C ARG A 243 -4.71 -8.59 12.65
N VAL A 244 -4.82 -7.36 12.17
CA VAL A 244 -5.86 -6.99 11.20
C VAL A 244 -5.60 -7.64 9.84
N ARG A 245 -4.35 -7.75 9.36
CA ARG A 245 -4.01 -8.53 8.14
C ARG A 245 -4.48 -9.98 8.27
N ASN A 246 -4.20 -10.63 9.41
CA ASN A 246 -4.54 -12.03 9.64
C ASN A 246 -6.06 -12.32 9.80
N LEU A 247 -6.92 -11.29 9.85
CA LEU A 247 -8.38 -11.46 9.79
C LEU A 247 -8.93 -11.47 8.35
N VAL A 248 -8.14 -11.06 7.36
CA VAL A 248 -8.58 -10.87 5.98
C VAL A 248 -8.19 -12.08 5.13
N PRO A 249 -9.06 -12.58 4.23
CA PRO A 249 -8.66 -13.57 3.23
C PRO A 249 -7.45 -13.08 2.43
N ARG A 250 -6.42 -13.92 2.32
CA ARG A 250 -5.21 -13.59 1.55
C ARG A 250 -5.51 -13.66 0.05
N ASP A 251 -5.88 -12.54 -0.56
CA ASP A 251 -5.74 -12.35 -2.01
C ASP A 251 -4.24 -12.52 -2.34
N ALA A 252 -3.87 -13.66 -2.93
CA ALA A 252 -2.47 -14.06 -3.12
C ALA A 252 -1.65 -13.09 -4.00
N ALA A 253 -2.32 -12.27 -4.79
CA ALA A 253 -1.71 -11.19 -5.59
C ALA A 253 -1.51 -9.87 -4.81
N ALA A 254 -2.22 -9.66 -3.69
CA ALA A 254 -2.21 -8.41 -2.92
C ALA A 254 -1.21 -8.42 -1.73
N ASP A 255 -0.80 -9.59 -1.25
CA ASP A 255 0.23 -9.77 -0.21
C ASP A 255 1.65 -9.93 -0.80
N GLN A 256 1.82 -9.68 -2.10
CA GLN A 256 3.12 -9.66 -2.77
C GLN A 256 3.89 -8.39 -2.44
N MET A 257 4.97 -8.54 -1.68
CA MET A 257 5.93 -7.47 -1.45
C MET A 257 6.55 -7.04 -2.79
N SER A 258 6.49 -5.74 -3.12
CA SER A 258 7.11 -5.23 -4.34
C SER A 258 8.60 -4.96 -4.13
N VAL A 259 9.42 -5.31 -5.13
CA VAL A 259 10.86 -5.09 -5.13
C VAL A 259 11.23 -4.15 -6.28
N GLU A 260 11.71 -2.96 -5.94
CA GLU A 260 12.23 -2.00 -6.92
C GLU A 260 13.75 -2.14 -7.02
N VAL A 261 14.25 -2.52 -8.18
CA VAL A 261 15.68 -2.62 -8.46
C VAL A 261 16.13 -1.36 -9.22
N ILE A 262 16.89 -0.49 -8.55
CA ILE A 262 17.30 0.82 -9.09
C ILE A 262 18.80 0.80 -9.42
N THR A 263 19.18 1.30 -10.59
CA THR A 263 20.60 1.49 -10.92
C THR A 263 21.08 2.90 -10.57
N SER A 264 22.33 3.00 -10.11
CA SER A 264 22.93 4.28 -9.72
C SER A 264 24.38 4.43 -10.20
N GLY A 265 24.71 5.64 -10.64
CA GLY A 265 26.07 6.14 -10.73
C GLY A 265 26.50 6.81 -9.42
N PHE A 266 27.46 6.23 -8.70
CA PHE A 266 28.02 6.83 -7.48
C PHE A 266 28.54 8.27 -7.69
N LYS A 267 28.98 8.64 -8.90
CA LYS A 267 29.37 10.02 -9.25
C LYS A 267 28.21 11.04 -9.17
N PHE A 268 26.98 10.57 -9.10
CA PHE A 268 25.73 11.35 -8.98
C PHE A 268 25.04 11.16 -7.61
N GLY A 269 25.65 10.43 -6.67
CA GLY A 269 25.06 10.13 -5.36
C GLY A 269 24.09 8.94 -5.36
N ILE A 270 23.97 8.31 -4.19
CA ILE A 270 23.10 7.15 -3.92
C ILE A 270 21.61 7.57 -4.00
N PRO A 271 20.66 6.73 -4.46
CA PRO A 271 19.23 7.01 -4.34
C PRO A 271 18.81 7.18 -2.88
N LEU A 272 17.97 8.18 -2.57
CA LEU A 272 17.50 8.47 -1.21
C LEU A 272 16.42 7.48 -0.75
N GLU A 273 15.78 6.84 -1.72
CA GLU A 273 14.69 5.89 -1.62
C GLU A 273 15.16 4.44 -1.37
N ALA A 274 16.46 4.17 -1.38
CA ALA A 274 17.02 2.82 -1.29
C ALA A 274 17.06 2.25 0.15
N ASP A 275 16.49 1.05 0.34
CA ASP A 275 16.64 0.26 1.56
C ASP A 275 17.98 -0.47 1.63
N LEU A 276 18.41 -1.01 0.48
CA LEU A 276 19.67 -1.75 0.30
C LEU A 276 20.49 -1.10 -0.81
N VAL A 277 21.82 -1.06 -0.65
CA VAL A 277 22.74 -0.47 -1.62
C VAL A 277 23.95 -1.37 -1.81
N PHE A 278 24.16 -1.85 -3.03
CA PHE A 278 25.28 -2.71 -3.40
C PHE A 278 26.27 -1.98 -4.31
N ASP A 279 27.55 -1.99 -3.94
CA ASP A 279 28.62 -1.42 -4.77
C ASP A 279 29.21 -2.48 -5.71
N VAL A 280 28.97 -2.32 -7.01
CA VAL A 280 29.44 -3.24 -8.07
C VAL A 280 30.66 -2.69 -8.82
N ARG A 281 31.36 -1.69 -8.25
CA ARG A 281 32.57 -1.10 -8.83
C ARG A 281 33.79 -2.04 -8.84
N PHE A 282 33.74 -3.15 -8.10
CA PHE A 282 34.81 -4.16 -8.07
C PHE A 282 34.95 -4.96 -9.38
N LEU A 283 33.87 -5.11 -10.16
CA LEU A 283 33.92 -5.82 -11.45
C LEU A 283 34.70 -5.06 -12.52
N THR A 284 35.32 -5.79 -13.45
CA THR A 284 36.09 -5.22 -14.57
C THR A 284 35.21 -4.31 -15.42
N ASN A 285 35.70 -3.09 -15.69
CA ASN A 285 34.91 -1.98 -16.19
C ASN A 285 34.81 -1.95 -17.74
N PRO A 286 33.62 -2.16 -18.36
CA PRO A 286 33.49 -2.25 -19.82
C PRO A 286 33.87 -0.96 -20.57
N TYR A 287 33.79 0.20 -19.91
CA TYR A 287 34.15 1.52 -20.44
C TYR A 287 35.55 1.62 -21.06
N TRP A 288 36.49 0.74 -20.67
CA TRP A 288 37.85 0.72 -21.22
C TRP A 288 37.98 -0.05 -22.54
N ILE A 289 36.97 -0.84 -22.92
CA ILE A 289 36.93 -1.57 -24.20
C ILE A 289 36.23 -0.67 -25.23
N PRO A 290 36.88 -0.27 -26.34
CA PRO A 290 36.32 0.71 -27.28
C PRO A 290 34.90 0.37 -27.77
N ASP A 291 34.67 -0.90 -28.09
CA ASP A 291 33.42 -1.37 -28.69
C ASP A 291 32.26 -1.45 -27.67
N LEU A 292 32.57 -1.69 -26.39
CA LEU A 292 31.57 -1.72 -25.30
C LEU A 292 31.32 -0.34 -24.68
N LYS A 293 32.24 0.61 -24.85
CA LYS A 293 32.25 1.91 -24.16
C LYS A 293 30.98 2.75 -24.40
N ARG A 294 30.36 2.62 -25.57
CA ARG A 294 29.14 3.35 -25.97
C ARG A 294 27.85 2.57 -25.80
N LEU A 295 27.94 1.28 -25.45
CA LEU A 295 26.79 0.40 -25.30
C LEU A 295 26.35 0.40 -23.83
N SER A 296 25.06 0.37 -23.58
CA SER A 296 24.44 0.28 -22.26
C SER A 296 24.49 -1.14 -21.69
N GLY A 297 24.26 -1.30 -20.38
CA GLY A 297 24.14 -2.63 -19.77
C GLY A 297 22.92 -3.46 -20.22
N LEU A 298 21.98 -2.87 -20.97
CA LEU A 298 20.87 -3.60 -21.61
C LEU A 298 21.34 -4.40 -22.84
N GLU A 299 22.47 -4.01 -23.44
CA GLU A 299 22.93 -4.56 -24.70
C GLU A 299 23.78 -5.81 -24.50
N ALA A 300 23.48 -6.86 -25.27
CA ALA A 300 24.09 -8.19 -25.12
C ALA A 300 25.63 -8.17 -25.01
N PRO A 301 26.41 -7.40 -25.81
CA PRO A 301 27.87 -7.38 -25.67
C PRO A 301 28.37 -6.91 -24.30
N VAL A 302 27.66 -5.98 -23.64
CA VAL A 302 28.01 -5.49 -22.28
C VAL A 302 27.53 -6.49 -21.23
N ARG A 303 26.30 -6.99 -21.38
CA ARG A 303 25.71 -8.00 -20.50
C ARG A 303 26.60 -9.24 -20.44
N ASP A 304 26.99 -9.78 -21.60
CA ASP A 304 27.73 -11.03 -21.72
C ASP A 304 29.19 -10.85 -21.25
N TYR A 305 29.79 -9.67 -21.44
CA TYR A 305 31.10 -9.33 -20.87
C TYR A 305 31.09 -9.19 -19.34
N VAL A 306 30.01 -8.64 -18.76
CA VAL A 306 29.90 -8.50 -17.30
C VAL A 306 29.51 -9.83 -16.64
N LEU A 307 28.52 -10.56 -17.17
CA LEU A 307 28.13 -11.90 -16.69
C LEU A 307 29.14 -13.00 -17.08
N GLY A 308 30.13 -12.69 -17.92
CA GLY A 308 31.29 -13.56 -18.17
C GLY A 308 32.27 -13.63 -16.99
N GLN A 309 32.22 -12.67 -16.06
CA GLN A 309 33.15 -12.61 -14.92
C GLN A 309 32.65 -13.53 -13.78
N PRO A 310 33.50 -14.45 -13.24
CA PRO A 310 33.11 -15.33 -12.14
C PRO A 310 32.60 -14.59 -10.90
N GLU A 311 33.22 -13.44 -10.59
CA GLU A 311 32.88 -12.58 -9.47
C GLU A 311 31.47 -11.98 -9.61
N ALA A 312 31.02 -11.71 -10.84
CA ALA A 312 29.67 -11.20 -11.10
C ALA A 312 28.60 -12.25 -10.78
N ARG A 313 28.85 -13.51 -11.16
CA ARG A 313 27.95 -14.64 -10.87
C ARG A 313 27.89 -14.92 -9.38
N ARG A 314 29.06 -15.08 -8.72
CA ARG A 314 29.09 -15.37 -7.29
C ARG A 314 28.55 -14.21 -6.43
N PHE A 315 28.69 -12.97 -6.89
CA PHE A 315 28.04 -11.82 -6.26
C PHE A 315 26.50 -11.93 -6.34
N LEU A 316 25.93 -12.21 -7.51
CA LEU A 316 24.48 -12.39 -7.68
C LEU A 316 23.94 -13.55 -6.83
N GLU A 317 24.65 -14.67 -6.77
CA GLU A 317 24.30 -15.79 -5.88
C GLU A 317 24.26 -15.35 -4.41
N LEU A 318 25.29 -14.66 -3.92
CA LEU A 318 25.33 -14.14 -2.54
C LEU A 318 24.25 -13.09 -2.24
N VAL A 319 23.80 -12.33 -3.25
CA VAL A 319 22.67 -11.40 -3.11
C VAL A 319 21.34 -12.16 -3.06
N MET A 320 21.15 -13.22 -3.85
CA MET A 320 19.96 -14.07 -3.76
C MET A 320 19.91 -14.81 -2.42
N GLU A 321 21.01 -15.44 -1.97
CA GLU A 321 21.14 -16.08 -0.64
C GLU A 321 20.74 -15.12 0.51
N LEU A 322 21.06 -13.82 0.37
CA LEU A 322 20.67 -12.78 1.32
C LEU A 322 19.20 -12.36 1.20
N LEU A 323 18.64 -12.30 -0.02
CA LEU A 323 17.26 -11.89 -0.26
C LEU A 323 16.25 -13.00 0.08
N GLU A 324 16.58 -14.27 -0.15
CA GLU A 324 15.82 -15.43 0.37
C GLU A 324 15.60 -15.33 1.89
N LEU A 325 16.65 -14.96 2.63
CA LEU A 325 16.60 -14.78 4.08
C LEU A 325 15.82 -13.51 4.49
N THR A 326 15.97 -12.41 3.76
CA THR A 326 15.52 -11.09 4.22
C THR A 326 14.15 -10.64 3.68
N LEU A 327 13.74 -11.07 2.48
CA LEU A 327 12.40 -10.74 1.94
C LEU A 327 11.26 -11.24 2.83
N PRO A 328 11.25 -12.48 3.36
CA PRO A 328 10.22 -12.93 4.30
C PRO A 328 10.23 -12.12 5.61
N ALA A 329 11.41 -11.76 6.11
CA ALA A 329 11.57 -10.97 7.33
C ALA A 329 11.05 -9.53 7.17
N TYR A 330 11.31 -8.88 6.02
CA TYR A 330 10.75 -7.56 5.71
C TYR A 330 9.23 -7.61 5.53
N ARG A 331 8.68 -8.66 4.90
CA ARG A 331 7.23 -8.87 4.77
C ARG A 331 6.58 -9.07 6.15
N ALA A 332 7.22 -9.81 7.05
CA ALA A 332 6.75 -10.03 8.43
C ALA A 332 6.75 -8.74 9.28
N GLU A 333 7.82 -7.93 9.22
CA GLU A 333 7.87 -6.57 9.81
C GLU A 333 6.85 -5.61 9.14
N GLY A 334 6.25 -6.03 8.03
CA GLY A 334 5.11 -5.39 7.41
C GLY A 334 5.44 -4.34 6.36
N LYS A 335 6.68 -4.33 5.83
CA LYS A 335 7.02 -3.57 4.62
C LYS A 335 6.28 -4.15 3.42
N SER A 336 5.54 -3.30 2.70
CA SER A 336 4.94 -3.63 1.40
C SER A 336 5.92 -3.52 0.23
N ARG A 337 7.05 -2.82 0.42
CA ARG A 337 8.06 -2.54 -0.61
C ARG A 337 9.48 -2.69 -0.08
N LEU A 338 10.41 -3.13 -0.94
CA LEU A 338 11.86 -3.07 -0.75
C LEU A 338 12.52 -2.38 -1.96
N VAL A 339 13.42 -1.43 -1.72
CA VAL A 339 14.20 -0.80 -2.80
C VAL A 339 15.67 -1.23 -2.73
N ILE A 340 16.16 -1.84 -3.81
CA ILE A 340 17.52 -2.37 -3.95
C ILE A 340 18.28 -1.54 -4.99
N ALA A 341 19.27 -0.77 -4.54
CA ALA A 341 20.12 0.03 -5.43
C ALA A 341 21.42 -0.70 -5.81
N LEU A 342 21.70 -0.86 -7.11
CA LEU A 342 22.98 -1.35 -7.62
C LEU A 342 23.82 -0.19 -8.18
N GLY A 343 24.91 0.12 -7.48
CA GLY A 343 25.78 1.26 -7.75
C GLY A 343 27.03 0.89 -8.54
N CYS A 344 27.25 1.49 -9.70
CA CYS A 344 28.56 1.52 -10.36
C CYS A 344 29.08 2.97 -10.46
N THR A 345 30.24 3.23 -11.06
CA THR A 345 30.80 4.59 -11.10
C THR A 345 29.89 5.58 -11.84
N GLY A 346 29.18 5.14 -12.89
CA GLY A 346 28.42 6.00 -13.79
C GLY A 346 27.00 5.56 -14.14
N GLY A 347 26.46 4.53 -13.48
CA GLY A 347 25.07 4.05 -13.67
C GLY A 347 24.82 3.20 -14.92
N TYR A 348 25.65 3.34 -15.96
CA TYR A 348 25.34 2.94 -17.33
C TYR A 348 25.71 1.49 -17.76
N HIS A 349 26.72 0.86 -17.13
CA HIS A 349 27.23 -0.46 -17.54
C HIS A 349 26.91 -1.55 -16.50
N ARG A 350 27.87 -1.85 -15.61
CA ARG A 350 27.85 -2.96 -14.63
C ARG A 350 26.60 -2.98 -13.73
N SER A 351 26.11 -1.80 -13.36
CA SER A 351 24.90 -1.64 -12.53
C SER A 351 23.63 -2.07 -13.26
N ILE A 352 23.49 -1.78 -14.55
CA ILE A 352 22.33 -2.20 -15.36
C ILE A 352 22.35 -3.72 -15.55
N VAL A 353 23.48 -4.28 -15.99
CA VAL A 353 23.58 -5.75 -16.20
C VAL A 353 23.18 -6.55 -14.96
N LEU A 354 23.65 -6.14 -13.78
CA LEU A 354 23.35 -6.84 -12.54
C LEU A 354 21.96 -6.53 -11.98
N ALA A 355 21.36 -5.39 -12.31
CA ALA A 355 19.98 -5.10 -11.92
C ALA A 355 18.99 -5.95 -12.73
N GLU A 356 19.17 -6.03 -14.04
CA GLU A 356 18.38 -6.89 -14.94
C GLU A 356 18.48 -8.37 -14.53
N GLU A 357 19.71 -8.87 -14.33
CA GLU A 357 19.93 -10.27 -13.96
C GLU A 357 19.48 -10.59 -12.52
N LEU A 358 19.50 -9.63 -11.60
CA LEU A 358 18.92 -9.79 -10.26
C LEU A 358 17.38 -9.83 -10.32
N ALA A 359 16.77 -8.92 -11.07
CA ALA A 359 15.32 -8.87 -11.24
C ALA A 359 14.78 -10.15 -11.88
N ARG A 360 15.40 -10.59 -12.97
CA ARG A 360 15.09 -11.84 -13.68
C ARG A 360 15.19 -13.09 -12.80
N ARG A 361 16.04 -13.10 -11.76
CA ARG A 361 16.10 -14.17 -10.76
C ARG A 361 14.98 -14.04 -9.74
N LEU A 362 14.77 -12.85 -9.18
CA LEU A 362 13.69 -12.59 -8.22
C LEU A 362 12.30 -12.94 -8.79
N GLU A 363 12.04 -12.67 -10.08
CA GLU A 363 10.81 -13.05 -10.80
C GLU A 363 10.66 -14.57 -11.03
N GLN A 364 11.75 -15.33 -11.01
CA GLN A 364 11.76 -16.79 -11.24
C GLN A 364 11.81 -17.61 -9.94
N GLU A 365 12.43 -17.05 -8.90
CA GLU A 365 12.78 -17.73 -7.65
C GLU A 365 11.91 -17.25 -6.46
N THR A 366 11.10 -16.19 -6.63
CA THR A 366 10.25 -15.63 -5.57
C THR A 366 8.86 -15.19 -6.05
N GLU A 367 7.91 -15.06 -5.12
CA GLU A 367 6.58 -14.46 -5.36
C GLU A 367 6.58 -12.92 -5.28
N ALA A 368 7.70 -12.25 -5.56
CA ALA A 368 7.78 -10.79 -5.49
C ALA A 368 7.39 -10.14 -6.83
N SER A 369 6.61 -9.05 -6.76
CA SER A 369 6.42 -8.19 -7.93
C SER A 369 7.65 -7.31 -8.11
N VAL A 370 8.45 -7.59 -9.13
CA VAL A 370 9.71 -6.87 -9.40
C VAL A 370 9.49 -5.75 -10.42
N ASN A 371 10.17 -4.62 -10.22
CA ASN A 371 10.23 -3.52 -11.18
C ASN A 371 11.68 -3.01 -11.25
N VAL A 372 12.17 -2.68 -12.45
CA VAL A 372 13.53 -2.16 -12.64
C VAL A 372 13.51 -0.72 -13.14
N PHE A 373 14.40 0.13 -12.61
CA PHE A 373 14.54 1.53 -13.03
C PHE A 373 16.00 1.96 -13.19
N HIS A 374 16.32 2.62 -14.30
CA HIS A 374 17.69 3.01 -14.64
C HIS A 374 17.90 4.52 -14.61
N ARG A 375 18.26 5.05 -13.43
CA ARG A 375 18.29 6.50 -13.11
C ARG A 375 19.25 7.35 -13.97
N GLU A 376 20.19 6.69 -14.67
CA GLU A 376 21.21 7.29 -15.53
C GLU A 376 21.20 6.79 -16.99
N LEU A 377 20.21 6.01 -17.45
CA LEU A 377 20.22 5.47 -18.82
C LEU A 377 20.06 6.56 -19.91
N GLU A 378 19.25 7.59 -19.62
CA GLU A 378 18.90 8.67 -20.56
C GLU A 378 19.77 9.95 -20.42
N ARG A 379 20.97 9.86 -19.83
CA ARG A 379 21.78 11.03 -19.38
C ARG A 379 23.14 11.21 -20.06
#